data_AF-A0A940RU47-F1
#
_entry.id   AF-A0A940RU47-F1
#
_cell.length_a   1.000
_cell.length_b   1.000
_cell.length_c   1.000
_cell.angle_alpha   90.00
_cell.angle_beta   90.00
_cell.angle_gamma   90.00
#
_symmetry.space_group_name_H-M   'P 1'
#
loop_
_entity.id
_entity.type
_entity.pdbx_description
1 polymer ?
#
loop_
_entity_poly.entity_id
_entity_poly.type
_entity_poly.pdbx_seq_one_letter_code
_entity_poly.pdbx_strand_id
1 'polypeptide(L)'
;MPQDSTRETGARLGDAAARLTEDTTELVRQQIGDMRQELLATVRRTGTGLIWLGGAAVCGVFTVSAVYSWVLRELEKTMPPARAAATLGVICAGGAAGLGLLGARQLRDVAVTSQEAARHARADGTDEAGEGEGTGTTPAQ
;
A
#
# COMPACT_ATOMS: atom_id res chain seq x y z
N MET A 1 21.14 -57.48 18.85
CA MET A 1 20.95 -56.10 19.35
C MET A 1 21.14 -55.10 18.21
N PRO A 2 20.12 -54.82 17.35
CA PRO A 2 20.24 -53.89 16.23
C PRO A 2 19.50 -52.54 16.43
N GLN A 3 19.14 -52.18 17.66
CA GLN A 3 18.26 -51.02 17.93
C GLN A 3 18.99 -49.69 18.17
N ASP A 4 20.32 -49.68 18.25
CA ASP A 4 21.09 -48.46 18.55
C ASP A 4 21.35 -47.61 17.29
N SER A 5 21.60 -48.23 16.13
CA SER A 5 21.88 -47.54 14.86
C SER A 5 20.70 -46.72 14.34
N THR A 6 19.47 -47.18 14.59
CA THR A 6 18.24 -46.48 14.18
C THR A 6 18.00 -45.24 15.03
N ARG A 7 18.37 -45.26 16.31
CA ARG A 7 18.27 -44.10 17.22
C ARG A 7 19.31 -43.03 16.90
N GLU A 8 20.54 -43.44 16.56
CA GLU A 8 21.60 -42.51 16.15
C GLU A 8 21.26 -41.81 14.83
N THR A 9 20.71 -42.54 13.85
CA THR A 9 20.28 -41.96 12.57
C THR A 9 19.15 -40.95 12.77
N GLY A 10 18.16 -41.27 13.60
CA GLY A 10 17.08 -40.35 13.95
C GLY A 10 17.58 -39.08 14.65
N ALA A 11 18.56 -39.20 15.54
CA ALA A 11 19.17 -38.05 16.22
C ALA A 11 19.93 -37.13 15.25
N ARG A 12 20.67 -37.70 14.28
CA ARG A 12 21.40 -36.91 13.26
C ARG A 12 20.46 -36.19 12.29
N LEU A 13 19.36 -36.84 11.90
CA LEU A 13 18.32 -36.21 11.07
C LEU A 13 17.63 -35.06 11.81
N GLY A 14 17.38 -35.23 13.11
CA GLY A 14 16.83 -34.18 13.98
C GLY A 14 17.76 -32.97 14.10
N ASP A 15 19.07 -33.18 14.27
CA ASP A 15 20.07 -32.10 14.35
C ASP A 15 20.17 -31.30 13.04
N ALA A 16 20.15 -31.99 11.89
CA ALA A 16 20.17 -31.36 10.58
C ALA A 16 18.91 -30.52 10.31
N ALA A 17 17.72 -31.03 10.68
CA ALA A 17 16.47 -30.29 10.56
C ALA A 17 16.43 -29.06 11.49
N ALA A 18 16.99 -29.19 12.71
CA ALA A 18 17.09 -28.08 13.64
C ALA A 18 17.98 -26.95 13.08
N ARG A 19 19.16 -27.28 12.53
CA ARG A 19 20.06 -26.28 11.93
C ARG A 19 19.45 -25.57 10.72
N LEU A 20 18.76 -26.30 9.85
CA LEU A 20 18.09 -25.71 8.69
C LEU A 20 16.96 -24.75 9.11
N THR A 21 16.25 -25.09 10.18
CA THR A 21 15.20 -24.23 10.75
C THR A 21 15.80 -22.98 11.38
N GLU A 22 16.93 -23.11 12.08
CA GLU A 22 17.67 -21.98 12.66
C GLU A 22 18.13 -21.01 11.55
N ASP A 23 18.77 -21.53 10.49
CA ASP A 23 19.27 -20.71 9.36
C ASP A 23 18.12 -20.00 8.62
N THR A 24 17.01 -20.70 8.39
CA THR A 24 15.83 -20.11 7.74
C THR A 24 15.19 -19.04 8.63
N THR A 25 15.17 -19.26 9.94
CA THR A 25 14.63 -18.30 10.91
C THR A 25 15.48 -17.03 10.95
N GLU A 26 16.81 -17.16 10.94
CA GLU A 26 17.74 -16.03 10.93
C GLU A 26 17.55 -15.18 9.65
N LEU A 27 17.44 -15.83 8.48
CA LEU A 27 17.25 -15.16 7.19
C LEU A 27 15.91 -14.42 7.10
N VAL A 28 14.83 -15.06 7.56
CA VAL A 28 13.49 -14.46 7.60
C VAL A 28 13.49 -13.24 8.53
N ARG A 29 14.20 -13.33 9.66
CA ARG A 29 14.30 -12.23 10.62
C ARG A 29 15.03 -11.02 10.05
N GLN A 30 16.08 -11.27 9.25
CA GLN A 30 16.82 -10.22 8.55
C GLN A 30 15.97 -9.55 7.47
N GLN A 31 15.29 -10.34 6.62
CA GLN A 31 14.40 -9.80 5.58
C GLN A 31 13.21 -9.02 6.14
N ILE A 32 12.64 -9.44 7.27
CA ILE A 32 11.58 -8.69 7.96
C ILE A 32 12.08 -7.32 8.43
N GLY A 33 13.34 -7.23 8.87
CA GLY A 33 13.99 -5.98 9.25
C GLY A 33 14.10 -5.01 8.08
N ASP A 34 14.64 -5.49 6.97
CA ASP A 34 14.86 -4.68 5.75
C ASP A 34 13.53 -4.26 5.11
N MET A 35 12.56 -5.17 5.01
CA MET A 35 11.20 -4.83 4.55
C MET A 35 10.56 -3.75 5.42
N ARG A 36 10.73 -3.81 6.74
CA ARG A 36 10.16 -2.79 7.64
C ARG A 36 10.74 -1.41 7.37
N GLN A 37 12.04 -1.31 7.14
CA GLN A 37 12.67 -0.03 6.85
C GLN A 37 12.22 0.54 5.50
N GLU A 38 12.16 -0.31 4.48
CA GLU A 38 11.69 0.07 3.14
C GLU A 38 10.21 0.49 3.16
N LEU A 39 9.36 -0.24 3.92
CA LEU A 39 7.96 0.13 4.12
C LEU A 39 7.84 1.47 4.83
N LEU A 40 8.63 1.73 5.87
CA LEU A 40 8.60 3.00 6.59
C LEU A 40 9.08 4.16 5.71
N ALA A 41 10.10 3.95 4.90
CA ALA A 41 10.59 4.95 3.93
C ALA A 41 9.53 5.24 2.86
N THR A 42 8.89 4.19 2.32
CA THR A 42 7.79 4.31 1.36
C THR A 42 6.60 5.03 1.97
N VAL A 43 6.16 4.61 3.16
CA VAL A 43 5.05 5.24 3.90
C VAL A 43 5.35 6.72 4.17
N ARG A 44 6.58 7.08 4.53
CA ARG A 44 6.95 8.49 4.73
C ARG A 44 6.93 9.29 3.44
N ARG A 45 7.40 8.71 2.34
CA ARG A 45 7.45 9.38 1.03
C ARG A 45 6.06 9.57 0.42
N THR A 46 5.19 8.57 0.54
CA THR A 46 3.80 8.61 0.08
C THR A 46 2.87 9.34 1.07
N GLY A 47 3.22 9.34 2.35
CA GLY A 47 2.44 9.93 3.44
C GLY A 47 2.31 11.45 3.37
N THR A 48 3.28 12.14 2.77
CA THR A 48 3.23 13.60 2.57
C THR A 48 2.03 14.03 1.73
N GLY A 49 1.63 13.22 0.73
CA GLY A 49 0.42 13.47 -0.05
C GLY A 49 -0.87 13.26 0.74
N LEU A 50 -0.88 12.29 1.65
CA LEU A 50 -2.01 12.02 2.54
C LEU A 50 -2.26 13.18 3.52
N ILE A 51 -1.21 13.85 3.99
CA ILE A 51 -1.33 15.00 4.90
C ILE A 51 -2.06 16.15 4.23
N TRP A 52 -1.70 16.47 2.97
CA TRP A 52 -2.34 17.54 2.21
C TRP A 52 -3.80 17.22 1.88
N LEU A 53 -4.10 15.97 1.49
CA LEU A 53 -5.50 15.57 1.27
C LEU A 53 -6.31 15.52 2.58
N GLY A 54 -5.70 15.12 3.69
CA GLY A 54 -6.34 15.19 5.01
C GLY A 54 -6.71 16.62 5.38
N GLY A 55 -5.79 17.57 5.18
CA GLY A 55 -6.04 19.00 5.42
C GLY A 55 -7.14 19.57 4.53
N ALA A 56 -7.12 19.25 3.22
CA ALA A 56 -8.15 19.68 2.28
C ALA A 56 -9.52 19.08 2.60
N ALA A 57 -9.58 17.82 3.03
CA ALA A 57 -10.82 17.17 3.45
C ALA A 57 -11.45 17.86 4.67
N VAL A 58 -10.65 18.17 5.69
CA VAL A 58 -11.13 18.91 6.87
C VAL A 58 -11.63 20.31 6.49
N CYS A 59 -10.89 21.02 5.64
CA CYS A 59 -11.28 22.34 5.16
C CYS A 59 -12.59 22.30 4.33
N GLY A 60 -12.75 21.26 3.50
CA GLY A 60 -13.97 21.02 2.74
C GLY A 60 -15.18 20.74 3.64
N VAL A 61 -15.03 19.86 4.64
CA VAL A 61 -16.09 19.58 5.63
C VAL A 61 -16.46 20.84 6.42
N PHE A 62 -15.48 21.66 6.78
CA PHE A 62 -15.70 22.92 7.50
C PHE A 62 -16.50 23.93 6.66
N THR A 63 -16.17 24.04 5.36
CA THR A 63 -16.88 24.92 4.42
C THR A 63 -18.34 24.47 4.23
N VAL A 64 -18.57 23.16 4.12
CA VAL A 64 -19.92 22.60 4.01
C VAL A 64 -20.74 22.90 5.27
N SER A 65 -20.15 22.79 6.46
CA SER A 65 -20.81 23.17 7.74
C SER A 65 -21.18 24.65 7.79
N ALA A 66 -20.32 25.55 7.30
CA ALA A 66 -20.63 26.98 7.29
C ALA A 66 -21.82 27.32 6.37
N VAL A 67 -21.86 26.71 5.18
CA VAL A 67 -22.96 26.87 4.22
C VAL A 67 -24.27 26.25 4.71
N TYR A 68 -24.18 25.14 5.48
CA TYR A 68 -25.33 24.45 6.05
C TYR A 68 -26.21 25.37 6.91
N SER A 69 -25.59 26.25 7.71
CA SER A 69 -26.30 27.20 8.58
C SER A 69 -27.06 28.28 7.82
N TRP A 70 -26.54 28.71 6.67
CA TRP A 70 -27.18 29.69 5.79
C TRP A 70 -28.34 29.06 5.00
N VAL A 71 -28.13 27.84 4.49
CA VAL A 71 -29.14 27.09 3.76
C VAL A 71 -30.33 26.75 4.64
N LEU A 72 -30.10 26.30 5.88
CA LEU A 72 -31.19 26.05 6.84
C LEU A 72 -32.04 27.28 7.12
N ARG A 73 -31.39 28.44 7.24
CA ARG A 73 -32.08 29.71 7.55
C ARG A 73 -32.90 30.24 6.38
N GLU A 74 -32.47 29.97 5.14
CA GLU A 74 -33.25 30.28 3.94
C GLU A 74 -34.37 29.25 3.69
N LEU A 75 -34.19 27.98 4.11
CA LEU A 75 -35.20 26.92 3.99
C LEU A 75 -36.31 27.00 5.06
N GLU A 76 -35.98 27.41 6.30
CA GLU A 76 -36.99 27.64 7.36
C GLU A 76 -37.99 28.73 6.99
N LYS A 77 -37.64 29.60 6.03
CA LYS A 77 -38.53 30.61 5.46
C LYS A 77 -39.67 30.03 4.62
N THR A 78 -39.53 28.79 4.15
CA THR A 78 -40.47 28.15 3.21
C THR A 78 -41.02 26.80 3.67
N MET A 79 -40.45 26.13 4.69
CA MET A 79 -40.95 24.84 5.19
C MET A 79 -40.73 24.58 6.68
N PRO A 80 -41.51 23.66 7.30
CA PRO A 80 -41.32 23.23 8.69
C PRO A 80 -39.97 22.48 8.89
N PRO A 81 -39.27 22.74 10.00
CA PRO A 81 -37.84 22.47 10.19
C PRO A 81 -37.47 20.98 10.13
N ALA A 82 -38.39 20.08 10.49
CA ALA A 82 -38.14 18.64 10.52
C ALA A 82 -37.94 18.02 9.11
N ARG A 83 -38.64 18.53 8.09
CA ARG A 83 -38.51 18.01 6.71
C ARG A 83 -37.27 18.57 6.01
N ALA A 84 -36.92 19.81 6.31
CA ALA A 84 -35.72 20.47 5.81
C ALA A 84 -34.44 19.74 6.26
N ALA A 85 -34.35 19.35 7.53
CA ALA A 85 -33.20 18.63 8.06
C ALA A 85 -33.04 17.23 7.44
N ALA A 86 -34.16 16.53 7.20
CA ALA A 86 -34.15 15.20 6.61
C ALA A 86 -33.70 15.21 5.14
N THR A 87 -34.21 16.14 4.32
CA THR A 87 -33.81 16.24 2.91
C THR A 87 -32.36 16.69 2.77
N LEU A 88 -31.92 17.64 3.59
CA LEU A 88 -30.54 18.10 3.59
C LEU A 88 -29.58 17.00 4.05
N GLY A 89 -29.97 16.21 5.07
CA GLY A 89 -29.24 15.04 5.52
C GLY A 89 -29.13 13.96 4.44
N VAL A 90 -30.19 13.66 3.69
CA VAL A 90 -30.17 12.69 2.60
C VAL A 90 -29.31 13.16 1.42
N ILE A 91 -29.39 14.44 1.05
CA ILE A 91 -28.55 15.01 -0.02
C ILE A 91 -27.09 15.01 0.39
N CYS A 92 -26.77 15.36 1.64
CA CYS A 92 -25.40 15.36 2.13
C CYS A 92 -24.85 13.93 2.25
N ALA A 93 -25.65 12.99 2.76
CA ALA A 93 -25.28 11.58 2.84
C ALA A 93 -25.10 10.96 1.44
N GLY A 94 -25.98 11.29 0.49
CA GLY A 94 -25.89 10.86 -0.90
C GLY A 94 -24.67 11.44 -1.61
N GLY A 95 -24.40 12.74 -1.40
CA GLY A 95 -23.21 13.42 -1.92
C GLY A 95 -21.93 12.83 -1.33
N ALA A 96 -21.88 12.60 -0.03
CA ALA A 96 -20.74 11.98 0.64
C ALA A 96 -20.51 10.53 0.19
N ALA A 97 -21.58 9.74 0.05
CA ALA A 97 -21.49 8.37 -0.46
C ALA A 97 -21.03 8.34 -1.93
N GLY A 98 -21.55 9.24 -2.76
CA GLY A 98 -21.17 9.36 -4.17
C GLY A 98 -19.73 9.79 -4.36
N LEU A 99 -19.30 10.87 -3.69
CA LEU A 99 -17.92 11.34 -3.71
C LEU A 99 -16.95 10.31 -3.12
N GLY A 100 -17.35 9.62 -2.05
CA GLY A 100 -16.58 8.52 -1.47
C GLY A 100 -16.38 7.37 -2.46
N LEU A 101 -17.43 6.99 -3.20
CA LEU A 101 -17.33 5.94 -4.22
C LEU A 101 -16.47 6.36 -5.42
N LEU A 102 -16.62 7.61 -5.89
CA LEU A 102 -15.83 8.14 -7.01
C LEU A 102 -14.35 8.29 -6.63
N GLY A 103 -14.06 8.75 -5.42
CA GLY A 103 -12.70 8.80 -4.87
C GLY A 103 -12.09 7.40 -4.75
N ALA A 104 -12.84 6.43 -4.23
CA ALA A 104 -12.39 5.04 -4.13
C ALA A 104 -12.11 4.40 -5.49
N ARG A 105 -12.88 4.76 -6.53
CA ARG A 105 -12.65 4.32 -7.91
C ARG A 105 -11.38 4.95 -8.51
N GLN A 106 -11.20 6.26 -8.36
CA GLN A 106 -9.98 6.94 -8.82
C GLN A 106 -8.72 6.39 -8.13
N LEU A 107 -8.77 6.13 -6.83
CA LEU A 107 -7.65 5.53 -6.11
C LEU A 107 -7.31 4.12 -6.62
N ARG A 108 -8.33 3.34 -7.02
CA ARG A 108 -8.12 2.02 -7.64
C ARG A 108 -7.48 2.13 -9.02
N ASP A 109 -7.95 3.04 -9.87
CA ASP A 109 -7.39 3.22 -11.21
C ASP A 109 -5.92 3.66 -11.15
N VAL A 110 -5.59 4.61 -10.27
CA VAL A 110 -4.21 5.06 -10.06
C VAL A 110 -3.32 3.94 -9.52
N ALA A 111 -3.86 3.07 -8.65
CA ALA A 111 -3.12 1.92 -8.13
C ALA A 111 -2.79 0.90 -9.23
N VAL A 112 -3.70 0.66 -10.17
CA VAL A 112 -3.48 -0.25 -11.31
C VAL A 112 -2.36 0.29 -12.22
N THR A 113 -2.43 1.55 -12.63
CA THR A 113 -1.41 2.17 -13.48
C THR A 113 -0.02 2.20 -12.80
N SER A 114 0.03 2.38 -11.48
CA SER A 114 1.29 2.36 -10.74
C SER A 114 1.97 0.98 -10.75
N GLN A 115 1.18 -0.12 -10.76
CA GLN A 115 1.73 -1.47 -10.87
C GLN A 115 2.28 -1.76 -12.26
N GLU A 116 1.66 -1.23 -13.31
CA GLU A 116 2.12 -1.37 -14.69
C GLU A 116 3.45 -0.63 -14.89
N ALA A 117 3.56 0.60 -14.40
CA ALA A 117 4.81 1.36 -14.42
C ALA A 117 5.93 0.66 -13.64
N ALA A 118 5.60 0.07 -12.47
CA ALA A 118 6.56 -0.69 -11.67
C ALA A 118 6.94 -2.04 -12.30
N ARG A 119 6.14 -2.59 -13.22
CA ARG A 119 6.48 -3.79 -13.99
C ARG A 119 7.39 -3.45 -15.17
N HIS A 120 7.12 -2.37 -15.89
CA HIS A 120 7.98 -1.93 -17.00
C HIS A 120 9.39 -1.56 -16.53
N ALA A 121 9.53 -0.85 -15.40
CA ALA A 121 10.84 -0.52 -14.84
C ALA A 121 11.67 -1.75 -14.42
N ARG A 122 11.03 -2.89 -14.14
CA ARG A 122 11.72 -4.15 -13.83
C ARG A 122 12.08 -4.97 -15.07
N ALA A 123 11.32 -4.82 -16.16
CA ALA A 123 11.59 -5.50 -17.41
C ALA A 123 12.81 -4.90 -18.12
N ASP A 124 12.95 -3.56 -18.12
CA ASP A 124 14.10 -2.86 -18.72
C ASP A 124 15.43 -3.18 -18.02
N GLY A 125 15.43 -3.43 -16.72
CA GLY A 125 16.64 -3.75 -15.96
C GLY A 125 17.24 -5.14 -16.26
N THR A 126 16.53 -5.98 -17.02
CA THR A 126 16.98 -7.34 -17.36
C THR A 126 17.67 -7.46 -18.71
N ASP A 127 17.60 -6.45 -19.58
CA ASP A 127 18.31 -6.46 -20.88
C ASP A 127 19.76 -5.95 -20.76
N GLU A 128 20.08 -5.10 -19.79
CA GLU A 128 21.45 -4.55 -19.63
C GLU A 128 22.44 -5.49 -18.92
N ALA A 129 21.99 -6.65 -18.41
CA ALA A 129 22.87 -7.65 -17.79
C ALA A 129 23.47 -8.66 -18.79
N GLY A 130 23.10 -8.59 -20.07
CA GLY A 130 23.56 -9.50 -21.13
C GLY A 130 24.63 -8.94 -22.08
N GLU A 131 24.98 -7.65 -21.99
CA GLU A 131 25.87 -6.99 -22.95
C GLU A 131 27.25 -6.65 -22.33
N GLY A 132 27.82 -7.62 -21.60
CA GLY A 132 29.12 -7.50 -20.96
C GLY A 132 30.08 -8.67 -21.24
N GLU A 133 29.76 -9.58 -22.15
CA GLU A 133 30.58 -10.76 -22.41
C GLU A 133 30.75 -11.02 -23.91
N GLY A 134 31.92 -10.65 -24.45
CA GLY A 134 32.42 -11.23 -25.69
C GLY A 134 32.76 -10.25 -26.81
N THR A 135 33.86 -9.51 -26.68
CA THR A 135 34.82 -9.37 -27.80
C THR A 135 36.24 -9.23 -27.25
N GLY A 136 36.84 -10.37 -26.91
CA GLY A 136 38.29 -10.49 -26.96
C GLY A 136 38.73 -10.61 -28.42
N THR A 137 39.76 -9.84 -28.80
CA THR A 137 40.69 -9.98 -29.96
C THR A 137 41.15 -8.55 -30.30
N THR A 138 42.41 -8.13 -30.37
CA THR A 138 43.75 -8.68 -30.24
C THR A 138 44.69 -7.45 -30.29
N PRO A 139 45.85 -7.44 -29.61
CA PRO A 139 46.79 -6.32 -29.67
C PRO A 139 47.63 -6.37 -30.95
N ALA A 140 47.91 -5.20 -31.55
CA ALA A 140 49.14 -4.82 -32.26
C ALA A 140 48.86 -3.67 -33.23
N GLN A 141 49.49 -2.52 -32.97
CA GLN A 141 50.51 -1.87 -33.80
C GLN A 141 50.90 -0.55 -33.11
#